data_AF-A0A2S2N797-F1
#
_entry.id   AF-A0A2S2N797-F1
#
_cell.length_a   1.000
_cell.length_b   1.000
_cell.length_c   1.000
_cell.angle_alpha   90.00
_cell.angle_beta   90.00
_cell.angle_gamma   90.00
#
_symmetry.space_group_name_H-M   'P 1'
#
loop_
_entity.id
_entity.type
_entity.pdbx_description
1 polymer ?
#
loop_
_entity_poly.entity_id
_entity_poly.type
_entity_poly.pdbx_seq_one_letter_code
_entity_poly.pdbx_strand_id
1 'polypeptide(L)'
;MKNYSPVIEFDGANGVGALKMKDAIKHLEETLVINMHNDDIMNTEKLNYKCGADFVKSNQCPPTGMAIKPHSKYVSVDGDADRIVYSFVDENNKFYLLDGDRIATL
;
A
#
# COMPACT_ATOMS: atom_id res chain seq x y z
N MET A 1 -14.74 15.24 -17.35
CA MET A 1 -13.35 14.75 -17.57
C MET A 1 -13.04 13.81 -16.43
N LYS A 2 -12.78 12.51 -16.67
CA LYS A 2 -12.51 11.56 -15.58
C LYS A 2 -11.09 11.83 -15.06
N ASN A 3 -10.96 12.61 -13.99
CA ASN A 3 -9.69 12.92 -13.31
C ASN A 3 -9.15 11.72 -12.48
N TYR A 4 -9.61 10.51 -12.77
CA TYR A 4 -9.23 9.33 -12.01
C TYR A 4 -7.97 8.71 -12.62
N SER A 5 -6.94 8.55 -11.80
CA SER A 5 -5.78 7.72 -12.11
C SER A 5 -5.98 6.32 -11.52
N PRO A 6 -5.90 5.23 -12.30
CA PRO A 6 -6.00 3.85 -11.81
C PRO A 6 -4.69 3.32 -11.21
N VAL A 7 -3.69 4.17 -10.97
CA VAL A 7 -2.38 3.74 -10.46
C VAL A 7 -2.37 3.72 -8.93
N ILE A 8 -1.90 2.63 -8.32
CA ILE A 8 -1.63 2.53 -6.88
C ILE A 8 -0.19 2.03 -6.62
N GLU A 9 0.39 2.51 -5.53
CA GLU A 9 1.66 2.02 -4.99
C GLU A 9 1.33 1.06 -3.84
N PHE A 10 1.50 -0.24 -4.05
CA PHE A 10 1.06 -1.30 -3.14
C PHE A 10 2.21 -1.82 -2.27
N ASP A 11 2.08 -1.66 -0.96
CA ASP A 11 2.98 -2.19 0.07
C ASP A 11 2.43 -3.53 0.56
N GLY A 12 3.08 -4.61 0.13
CA GLY A 12 2.70 -5.98 0.43
C GLY A 12 3.18 -6.50 1.78
N ALA A 13 3.80 -5.67 2.62
CA ALA A 13 4.35 -6.01 3.93
C ALA A 13 5.36 -7.19 3.96
N ASN A 14 5.89 -7.56 2.79
CA ASN A 14 6.65 -8.78 2.54
C ASN A 14 5.89 -10.06 2.95
N GLY A 15 4.56 -9.98 2.97
CA GLY A 15 3.65 -11.03 3.43
C GLY A 15 2.99 -11.82 2.29
N VAL A 16 2.09 -12.73 2.66
CA VAL A 16 1.40 -13.62 1.70
C VAL A 16 0.50 -12.83 0.74
N GLY A 17 -0.02 -11.68 1.15
CA GLY A 17 -0.80 -10.77 0.31
C GLY A 17 -0.04 -10.32 -0.93
N ALA A 18 1.28 -10.10 -0.84
CA ALA A 18 2.10 -9.73 -1.99
C ALA A 18 2.13 -10.81 -3.07
N LEU A 19 2.20 -12.09 -2.67
CA LEU A 19 2.13 -13.23 -3.57
C LEU A 19 0.77 -13.28 -4.27
N LYS A 20 -0.32 -13.14 -3.51
CA LYS A 20 -1.69 -13.18 -4.06
C LYS A 20 -1.99 -12.01 -4.97
N MET A 21 -1.47 -10.82 -4.66
CA MET A 21 -1.64 -9.64 -5.50
C MET A 21 -0.94 -9.83 -6.86
N LYS A 22 0.25 -10.45 -6.91
CA LYS A 22 0.93 -10.78 -8.18
C LYS A 22 0.10 -11.68 -9.09
N ASP A 23 -0.69 -12.59 -8.51
CA ASP A 23 -1.63 -13.41 -9.27
C ASP A 23 -2.86 -12.61 -9.70
N ALA A 24 -3.42 -11.78 -8.82
CA ALA A 24 -4.58 -10.94 -9.11
C ALA A 24 -4.32 -9.94 -10.24
N ILE A 25 -3.13 -9.31 -10.28
CA ILE A 25 -2.73 -8.32 -11.30
C ILE A 25 -2.91 -8.88 -12.72
N LYS A 26 -2.65 -10.18 -12.94
CA LYS A 26 -2.81 -10.84 -14.25
C LYS A 26 -4.26 -10.79 -14.77
N HIS A 27 -5.22 -10.60 -13.88
CA HIS A 27 -6.66 -10.55 -14.19
C HIS A 27 -7.23 -9.12 -14.17
N LEU A 28 -6.46 -8.13 -13.73
CA LEU A 28 -6.91 -6.73 -13.61
C LEU A 28 -6.60 -5.89 -14.86
N GLU A 29 -5.68 -6.36 -15.71
CA GLU A 29 -5.26 -5.70 -16.95
C GLU A 29 -4.98 -4.20 -16.72
N GLU A 30 -5.55 -3.31 -17.54
CA GLU A 30 -5.38 -1.86 -17.43
C GLU A 30 -6.42 -1.19 -16.50
N THR A 31 -7.33 -1.97 -15.91
CA THR A 31 -8.38 -1.44 -15.03
C THR A 31 -7.80 -0.87 -13.73
N LEU A 32 -6.76 -1.51 -13.21
CA LEU A 32 -6.03 -1.09 -12.03
C LEU A 32 -4.54 -1.37 -12.22
N VAL A 33 -3.73 -0.32 -12.23
CA VAL A 33 -2.28 -0.41 -12.40
C VAL A 33 -1.64 -0.44 -11.03
N ILE A 34 -1.00 -1.55 -10.69
CA ILE A 34 -0.41 -1.78 -9.36
C ILE A 34 1.11 -1.82 -9.46
N ASN A 35 1.76 -0.85 -8.82
CA ASN A 35 3.20 -0.87 -8.60
C ASN A 35 3.48 -1.60 -7.28
N MET A 36 4.14 -2.75 -7.36
CA MET A 36 4.42 -3.61 -6.20
C MET A 36 5.65 -3.13 -5.42
N HIS A 37 5.54 -3.11 -4.09
CA HIS A 37 6.61 -2.82 -3.13
C HIS A 37 6.50 -3.77 -1.95
N ASN A 38 7.61 -3.94 -1.21
CA ASN A 38 7.68 -4.80 -0.03
C ASN A 38 7.03 -6.17 -0.33
N ASP A 39 7.58 -6.88 -1.31
CA ASP A 39 7.02 -8.12 -1.85
C ASP A 39 7.99 -9.31 -1.74
N ASP A 40 8.98 -9.21 -0.85
CA ASP A 40 10.00 -10.22 -0.59
C ASP A 40 9.47 -11.30 0.38
N ILE A 41 8.63 -12.18 -0.16
CA ILE A 41 7.98 -13.27 0.60
C ILE A 41 8.96 -14.36 1.08
N MET A 42 10.20 -14.36 0.57
CA MET A 42 11.20 -15.37 0.91
C MET A 42 12.03 -14.96 2.13
N ASN A 43 12.10 -13.66 2.43
CA ASN A 43 12.82 -13.14 3.58
C ASN A 43 11.88 -12.83 4.74
N THR A 44 11.77 -13.77 5.68
CA THR A 44 10.90 -13.64 6.85
C THR A 44 11.29 -12.50 7.79
N GLU A 45 12.54 -12.05 7.79
CA GLU A 45 12.97 -10.90 8.62
C GLU A 45 12.37 -9.58 8.13
N LYS A 46 11.94 -9.53 6.86
CA LYS A 46 11.29 -8.35 6.29
C LYS A 46 9.78 -8.31 6.50
N LEU A 47 9.17 -9.41 6.95
CA LEU A 47 7.73 -9.49 7.20
C LEU A 47 7.32 -8.41 8.22
N ASN A 48 6.45 -7.48 7.80
CA ASN A 48 6.02 -6.32 8.60
C ASN A 48 7.17 -5.43 9.12
N TYR A 49 8.39 -5.56 8.60
CA TYR A 49 9.53 -4.79 9.08
C TYR A 49 9.50 -3.38 8.50
N LYS A 50 9.09 -2.40 9.33
CA LYS A 50 8.96 -0.99 8.95
C LYS A 50 8.12 -0.76 7.68
N CYS A 51 7.11 -1.61 7.50
CA CYS A 51 6.15 -1.59 6.40
C CYS A 51 4.86 -2.28 6.84
N GLY A 52 3.83 -2.22 5.99
CA GLY A 52 2.53 -2.83 6.23
C GLY A 52 1.56 -1.97 7.03
N ALA A 53 0.30 -2.40 7.03
CA ALA A 53 -0.83 -1.63 7.56
C ALA A 53 -0.64 -1.21 9.03
N ASP A 54 -0.22 -2.14 9.88
CA ASP A 54 -0.01 -1.88 11.31
C ASP A 54 1.10 -0.85 11.56
N PHE A 55 2.21 -0.93 10.81
CA PHE A 55 3.31 0.02 10.91
C PHE A 55 2.85 1.43 10.49
N VAL A 56 2.21 1.54 9.32
CA VAL A 56 1.77 2.81 8.76
C VAL A 56 0.70 3.46 9.65
N LYS A 57 -0.26 2.68 10.16
CA LYS A 57 -1.29 3.15 11.08
C LYS A 57 -0.70 3.66 12.40
N SER A 58 0.21 2.88 13.00
CA SER A 58 0.74 3.18 14.33
C SER A 58 1.72 4.35 14.32
N ASN A 59 2.55 4.46 13.28
CA ASN A 59 3.60 5.47 13.18
C ASN A 59 3.17 6.72 12.40
N GLN A 60 2.04 6.67 11.68
CA GLN A 60 1.56 7.72 10.80
C GLN A 60 2.66 8.25 9.86
N CYS A 61 3.37 7.33 9.22
CA CYS A 61 4.43 7.64 8.28
C CYS A 61 4.42 6.63 7.11
N PRO A 62 5.08 6.98 5.98
CA PRO A 62 5.21 6.05 4.87
C PRO A 62 6.05 4.81 5.24
N PRO A 63 5.77 3.64 4.63
CA PRO A 63 6.60 2.46 4.78
C PRO A 63 8.00 2.66 4.20
N THR A 64 8.98 1.93 4.71
CA THR A 64 10.34 1.89 4.14
C THR A 64 10.37 1.10 2.83
N GLY A 65 11.40 1.34 2.01
CA GLY A 65 11.57 0.65 0.72
C GLY A 65 10.79 1.25 -0.45
N MET A 66 10.06 2.36 -0.23
CA MET A 66 9.23 3.00 -1.24
C MET A 66 9.68 4.44 -1.51
N ALA A 67 9.69 4.83 -2.79
CA ALA A 67 9.91 6.22 -3.18
C ALA A 67 8.63 7.03 -2.97
N ILE A 68 8.73 8.12 -2.20
CA ILE A 68 7.59 8.99 -1.90
C ILE A 68 7.37 9.98 -3.04
N LYS A 69 6.16 9.97 -3.58
CA LYS A 69 5.69 10.83 -4.65
C LYS A 69 4.45 11.57 -4.14
N PRO A 70 4.43 12.91 -4.17
CA PRO A 70 3.25 13.68 -3.79
C PRO A 70 2.00 13.19 -4.53
N HIS A 71 0.88 13.14 -3.81
CA HIS A 71 -0.45 12.75 -4.29
C HIS A 71 -0.57 11.34 -4.88
N SER A 72 0.44 10.48 -4.72
CA SER A 72 0.33 9.07 -5.08
C SER A 72 -0.53 8.32 -4.06
N LYS A 73 -1.32 7.36 -4.54
CA LYS A 73 -2.17 6.51 -3.71
C LYS A 73 -1.35 5.34 -3.20
N TYR A 74 -1.02 5.37 -1.92
CA TYR A 74 -0.34 4.28 -1.23
C TYR A 74 -1.38 3.37 -0.57
N VAL A 75 -1.19 2.07 -0.74
CA VAL A 75 -2.05 1.04 -0.16
C VAL A 75 -1.15 0.06 0.59
N SER A 76 -1.30 -0.04 1.90
CA SER A 76 -0.54 -0.98 2.73
C SER A 76 -1.47 -2.03 3.29
N VAL A 77 -1.07 -3.29 3.15
CA VAL A 77 -1.72 -4.43 3.80
C VAL A 77 -0.88 -4.93 4.97
N ASP A 78 -1.42 -5.75 5.86
CA ASP A 78 -0.62 -6.50 6.83
C ASP A 78 -0.15 -7.85 6.27
N GLY A 79 0.61 -8.60 7.08
CA GLY A 79 1.35 -9.79 6.63
C GLY A 79 0.48 -10.90 6.03
N ASP A 80 -0.74 -11.08 6.52
CA ASP A 80 -1.75 -12.00 6.00
C ASP A 80 -2.81 -11.33 5.11
N ALA A 81 -2.75 -10.00 5.00
CA ALA A 81 -3.58 -9.15 4.14
C ALA A 81 -5.08 -9.19 4.46
N ASP A 82 -5.43 -9.27 5.75
CA ASP A 82 -6.80 -9.07 6.23
C ASP A 82 -7.06 -7.63 6.70
N ARG A 83 -6.01 -6.80 6.81
CA ARG A 83 -6.10 -5.35 7.02
C ARG A 83 -5.55 -4.57 5.84
N ILE A 84 -6.14 -3.39 5.63
CA ILE A 84 -5.74 -2.43 4.60
C ILE A 84 -5.84 -1.01 5.14
N VAL A 85 -4.85 -0.18 4.80
CA VAL A 85 -4.90 1.27 4.99
C VAL A 85 -4.49 1.96 3.70
N TYR A 86 -5.12 3.09 3.42
CA TYR A 86 -4.72 4.01 2.37
C TYR A 86 -3.91 5.15 2.96
N SER A 87 -3.01 5.73 2.17
CA SER A 87 -2.34 6.97 2.52
C SER A 87 -1.88 7.74 1.29
N PHE A 88 -1.54 9.01 1.50
CA PHE A 88 -0.85 9.83 0.53
C PHE A 88 0.01 10.87 1.23
N VAL A 89 0.89 11.51 0.47
CA VAL A 89 1.72 12.63 0.94
C VAL A 89 1.38 13.85 0.09
N ASP A 90 1.20 15.01 0.69
CA ASP A 90 0.95 16.25 -0.06
C ASP A 90 2.25 16.88 -0.61
N GLU A 91 2.13 17.99 -1.35
CA GLU A 91 3.29 18.72 -1.87
C GLU A 91 4.25 19.27 -0.79
N ASN A 92 3.81 19.36 0.47
CA ASN A 92 4.60 19.85 1.59
C ASN A 92 5.26 18.72 2.38
N ASN A 93 5.29 17.50 1.82
CA ASN A 93 5.76 16.28 2.47
C ASN A 93 4.98 15.90 3.74
N LYS A 94 3.75 16.38 3.90
CA LYS A 94 2.90 15.96 5.03
C LYS A 94 2.19 14.65 4.69
N PHE A 95 2.27 13.71 5.61
CA PHE A 95 1.62 12.40 5.50
C PHE A 95 0.14 12.48 5.91
N TYR A 96 -0.73 11.84 5.12
CA TYR A 96 -2.16 11.71 5.39
C TYR A 96 -2.55 10.25 5.40
N LEU A 97 -3.12 9.81 6.52
CA LEU A 97 -3.65 8.46 6.69
C LEU A 97 -5.15 8.41 6.37
N LEU A 98 -5.55 7.37 5.66
CA LEU A 98 -6.92 6.99 5.36
C LEU A 98 -7.14 5.56 5.88
N ASP A 99 -7.52 5.46 7.16
CA ASP A 99 -7.70 4.21 7.88
C ASP A 99 -9.11 3.63 7.72
N GLY A 100 -9.42 2.57 8.49
CA GLY A 100 -10.69 1.85 8.41
C GLY A 100 -11.92 2.75 8.57
N ASP A 101 -11.88 3.76 9.45
CA ASP A 101 -13.00 4.70 9.62
C ASP A 101 -13.23 5.51 8.33
N ARG A 102 -12.16 5.96 7.68
CA ARG A 102 -12.25 6.66 6.38
C ARG A 102 -12.82 5.76 5.30
N ILE A 103 -12.38 4.50 5.25
CA ILE A 103 -12.88 3.51 4.29
C ILE A 103 -14.36 3.22 4.54
N ALA A 104 -14.78 3.08 5.80
CA ALA A 104 -16.18 2.80 6.14
C ALA A 104 -17.14 3.95 5.79
N THR A 105 -16.66 5.19 5.79
CA THR A 105 -17.45 6.38 5.45
C THR A 105 -17.46 6.74 3.96
N LEU A 106 -16.67 6.06 3.13
CA LEU A 106 -16.50 6.36 1.70
C LEU A 106 -17.67 5.85 0.86
#